data_AF-A0A535SMP4-F1
#
_entry.id   AF-A0A535SMP4-F1
#
_cell.length_a   1.000
_cell.length_b   1.000
_cell.length_c   1.000
_cell.angle_alpha   90.00
_cell.angle_beta   90.00
_cell.angle_gamma   90.00
#
_symmetry.space_group_name_H-M   'P 1'
#
loop_
_entity.id
_entity.type
_entity.pdbx_description
1 polymer ?
#
loop_
_entity_poly.entity_id
_entity_poly.type
_entity_poly.pdbx_seq_one_letter_code
_entity_poly.pdbx_strand_id
1 'polypeptide(L)'
;MSNVFVLDTNKQALNPVHPGRARRLLSLGQAAVFKRYPFTIILKSAASSPHVWPLRVKLDPGSKTTGLAIVNDASGEVVFAASLIHRGDAIRERLEKRRAARRSRRQRKSRYRQSRFDNRGTKKKGGIAPSVQSRVCNVITWVKRLVRLCPITAISQELVKFDLQQMDHPEISGVNYQQGTLSGYEVREYLLDKWGRQCAYCGAKDVPLEVEHINPRSKSGDDRVCNLTLACEPCNTKKGTQDIRVFLAHQPELLAKLLAQAKSPLKD
;
A
#
# COMPACT_ATOMS: atom_id res chain seq x y z
N MET A 1 9.19 -28.99 -0.28
CA MET A 1 10.11 -28.51 0.79
C MET A 1 11.08 -27.53 0.16
N SER A 2 11.50 -26.48 0.87
CA SER A 2 12.54 -25.57 0.36
C SER A 2 13.91 -26.23 0.41
N ASN A 3 14.67 -26.11 -0.67
CA ASN A 3 16.07 -26.53 -0.74
C ASN A 3 16.95 -25.64 0.15
N VAL A 4 18.09 -26.19 0.55
CA VAL A 4 19.08 -25.54 1.40
C VAL A 4 20.13 -24.86 0.52
N PHE A 5 20.43 -23.59 0.82
CA PHE A 5 21.46 -22.83 0.12
C PHE A 5 22.85 -23.36 0.46
N VAL A 6 23.73 -23.42 -0.54
CA VAL A 6 25.08 -23.95 -0.39
C VAL A 6 26.08 -22.93 -0.92
N LEU A 7 27.09 -22.62 -0.11
CA LEU A 7 28.26 -21.84 -0.50
C LEU A 7 29.50 -22.73 -0.47
N ASP A 8 30.51 -22.41 -1.27
CA ASP A 8 31.84 -23.00 -1.12
C ASP A 8 32.70 -22.24 -0.07
N THR A 9 33.92 -22.72 0.19
CA THR A 9 34.85 -22.08 1.13
C THR A 9 35.18 -20.62 0.74
N ASN A 10 35.12 -20.28 -0.54
CA ASN A 10 35.33 -18.94 -1.09
C ASN A 10 34.07 -18.07 -1.05
N LYS A 11 32.96 -18.57 -0.49
CA LYS A 11 31.63 -17.94 -0.45
C LYS A 11 31.00 -17.75 -1.84
N GLN A 12 31.43 -18.53 -2.83
CA GLN A 12 30.78 -18.65 -4.13
C GLN A 12 29.46 -19.41 -3.97
N ALA A 13 28.39 -18.88 -4.55
CA ALA A 13 27.08 -19.49 -4.52
C ALA A 13 27.01 -20.72 -5.42
N LEU A 14 26.58 -21.86 -4.85
CA LEU A 14 26.37 -23.12 -5.56
C LEU A 14 24.87 -23.40 -5.71
N ASN A 15 24.54 -24.48 -6.44
CA ASN A 15 23.16 -24.94 -6.57
C ASN A 15 22.59 -25.33 -5.19
N PRO A 16 21.41 -24.81 -4.81
CA PRO A 16 20.74 -25.26 -3.60
C PRO A 16 20.43 -26.76 -3.67
N VAL A 17 20.52 -27.45 -2.53
CA VAL A 17 20.36 -28.90 -2.46
C VAL A 17 19.18 -29.31 -1.61
N HIS A 18 18.62 -30.49 -1.88
CA HIS A 18 17.57 -31.06 -1.04
C HIS A 18 18.03 -31.17 0.43
N PRO A 19 17.16 -30.90 1.43
CA PRO A 19 17.53 -30.94 2.85
C PRO A 19 18.16 -32.27 3.30
N GLY A 20 17.80 -33.39 2.66
CA GLY A 20 18.45 -34.69 2.90
C GLY A 20 19.95 -34.68 2.58
N ARG A 21 20.33 -34.09 1.44
CA ARG A 21 21.74 -33.96 1.04
C ARG A 21 22.48 -32.99 1.95
N ALA A 22 21.85 -31.88 2.33
CA ALA A 22 22.43 -30.93 3.28
C ALA A 22 22.72 -31.58 4.64
N ARG A 23 21.80 -32.39 5.17
CA ARG A 23 22.02 -33.17 6.41
C ARG A 23 23.19 -34.14 6.26
N ARG A 24 23.27 -34.89 5.15
CA ARG A 24 24.39 -35.80 4.88
C ARG A 24 25.74 -35.06 4.87
N LEU A 25 25.83 -33.91 4.22
CA LEU A 25 27.06 -33.10 4.17
C LEU A 25 27.49 -32.61 5.57
N LEU A 26 26.53 -32.26 6.42
CA LEU A 26 26.79 -31.86 7.81
C LEU A 26 27.23 -33.06 8.66
N SER A 27 26.54 -34.20 8.57
CA SER A 27 26.88 -35.43 9.31
C SER A 27 28.25 -35.99 8.92
N LEU A 28 28.64 -35.89 7.65
CA LEU A 28 29.97 -36.28 7.17
C LEU A 28 31.06 -35.24 7.50
N GLY A 29 30.72 -34.12 8.15
CA GLY A 29 31.67 -33.07 8.47
C GLY A 29 32.26 -32.33 7.26
N GLN A 30 31.65 -32.47 6.08
CA GLN A 30 32.09 -31.84 4.82
C GLN A 30 31.58 -30.39 4.67
N ALA A 31 30.54 -30.04 5.43
CA ALA A 31 29.97 -28.70 5.48
C ALA A 31 29.80 -28.21 6.92
N ALA A 32 29.66 -26.90 7.08
CA ALA A 32 29.28 -26.26 8.33
C ALA A 32 28.04 -25.38 8.13
N VAL A 33 27.32 -25.07 9.21
CA VAL A 33 26.20 -24.13 9.16
C VAL A 33 26.74 -22.71 9.01
N PHE A 34 26.44 -22.06 7.89
CA PHE A 34 26.82 -20.68 7.64
C PHE A 34 25.76 -19.70 8.17
N LYS A 35 24.48 -20.04 7.97
CA LYS A 35 23.35 -19.19 8.36
C LYS A 35 22.13 -20.01 8.70
N ARG A 36 21.39 -19.59 9.75
CA ARG A 36 20.13 -20.25 10.13
C ARG A 36 18.93 -19.79 9.30
N TYR A 37 18.93 -18.54 8.80
CA TYR A 37 17.81 -18.00 8.03
C TYR A 37 18.24 -17.07 6.86
N PRO A 38 17.88 -17.42 5.61
CA PRO A 38 17.45 -18.76 5.21
C PRO A 38 18.56 -19.78 5.51
N PHE A 39 18.19 -21.04 5.78
CA PHE A 39 19.16 -22.06 6.18
C PHE A 39 20.18 -22.26 5.05
N THR A 40 21.45 -22.05 5.39
CA THR A 40 22.57 -22.03 4.44
C THR A 40 23.74 -22.78 5.05
N ILE A 41 24.32 -23.69 4.27
CA ILE A 41 25.54 -24.40 4.62
C ILE A 41 26.72 -23.89 3.77
N ILE A 42 27.93 -24.02 4.31
CA ILE A 42 29.17 -23.72 3.61
C ILE A 42 30.02 -25.00 3.55
N LEU A 43 30.52 -25.35 2.37
CA LEU A 43 31.42 -26.48 2.17
C LEU A 43 32.83 -26.11 2.67
N LYS A 44 33.55 -27.08 3.24
CA LYS A 44 34.93 -26.87 3.72
C LYS A 44 35.96 -26.80 2.59
N SER A 45 35.63 -27.32 1.42
CA SER A 45 36.47 -27.28 0.22
C SER A 45 35.92 -26.28 -0.80
N ALA A 46 36.82 -25.69 -1.60
CA ALA A 46 36.43 -24.96 -2.80
C ALA A 46 35.85 -25.91 -3.84
N ALA A 47 34.87 -25.44 -4.61
CA ALA A 47 34.35 -26.19 -5.75
C ALA A 47 35.20 -25.87 -6.99
N SER A 48 35.84 -26.88 -7.57
CA SER A 48 36.57 -26.73 -8.83
C SER A 48 35.56 -26.59 -9.97
N SER A 49 35.48 -25.42 -10.61
CA SER A 49 34.59 -25.13 -11.75
C SER A 49 33.15 -25.67 -11.59
N PRO A 50 32.39 -25.17 -10.59
CA PRO A 50 31.06 -25.70 -10.31
C PRO A 50 30.10 -25.43 -11.47
N HIS A 51 29.47 -26.49 -11.97
CA HIS A 51 28.35 -26.34 -12.89
C HIS A 51 27.11 -25.84 -12.13
N VAL A 52 26.79 -24.56 -12.30
CA VAL A 52 25.63 -23.91 -11.68
C VAL A 52 24.49 -23.75 -12.68
N TRP A 53 23.27 -23.94 -12.20
CA TRP A 53 22.08 -23.75 -13.02
C TRP A 53 21.55 -22.32 -12.86
N PRO A 54 21.16 -21.64 -13.95
CA PRO A 54 20.56 -20.32 -13.85
C PRO A 54 19.20 -20.40 -13.16
N LEU A 55 19.03 -19.64 -12.08
CA LEU A 55 17.78 -19.58 -11.32
C LEU A 55 17.07 -18.25 -11.54
N ARG A 56 15.74 -18.27 -11.44
CA ARG A 56 14.88 -17.09 -11.52
C ARG A 56 14.21 -16.83 -10.18
N VAL A 57 14.19 -15.57 -9.74
CA VAL A 57 13.32 -15.13 -8.64
C VAL A 57 12.00 -14.64 -9.21
N LYS A 58 10.89 -15.20 -8.74
CA LYS A 58 9.53 -14.72 -8.98
C LYS A 58 9.04 -13.96 -7.74
N LEU A 59 8.49 -12.77 -7.98
CA LEU A 59 7.96 -11.86 -6.97
C LEU A 59 6.46 -11.68 -7.18
N ASP A 60 5.67 -11.87 -6.13
CA ASP A 60 4.24 -11.57 -6.08
C ASP A 60 3.99 -10.45 -5.06
N PRO A 61 3.90 -9.18 -5.48
CA PRO A 61 3.82 -8.04 -4.58
C PRO A 61 2.38 -7.78 -4.07
N GLY A 62 2.05 -8.26 -2.87
CA GLY A 62 0.83 -7.90 -2.17
C GLY A 62 0.96 -6.68 -1.24
N SER A 63 -0.19 -6.16 -0.78
CA SER A 63 -0.28 -4.99 0.13
C SER A 63 0.27 -5.27 1.53
N LYS A 64 -0.04 -6.45 2.08
CA LYS A 64 0.41 -6.92 3.41
C LYS A 64 1.62 -7.84 3.31
N THR A 65 1.72 -8.62 2.25
CA THR A 65 2.70 -9.68 2.10
C THR A 65 3.21 -9.72 0.67
N THR A 66 4.51 -9.97 0.47
CA THR A 66 5.06 -10.30 -0.84
C THR A 66 5.50 -11.76 -0.89
N GLY A 67 4.97 -12.50 -1.85
CA GLY A 67 5.44 -13.85 -2.18
C GLY A 67 6.79 -13.78 -2.88
N LEU A 68 7.70 -14.66 -2.48
CA LEU A 68 9.03 -14.82 -3.07
C LEU A 68 9.21 -16.30 -3.42
N ALA A 69 9.54 -16.60 -4.68
CA ALA A 69 9.90 -17.96 -5.09
C ALA A 69 11.18 -17.94 -5.93
N ILE A 70 12.06 -18.92 -5.72
CA ILE A 70 13.19 -19.21 -6.59
C ILE A 70 12.83 -20.46 -7.37
N VAL A 71 12.90 -20.38 -8.69
CA VAL A 71 12.57 -21.47 -9.59
C VAL A 71 13.73 -21.76 -10.53
N ASN A 72 13.85 -23.03 -10.90
CA ASN A 72 14.67 -23.45 -12.03
C ASN A 72 13.75 -23.50 -13.27
N ASP A 73 13.96 -22.62 -14.23
CA ASP A 73 13.11 -22.54 -15.43
C ASP A 73 13.23 -23.81 -16.30
N ALA A 74 14.38 -24.49 -16.29
CA ALA A 74 14.61 -25.69 -17.10
C ALA A 74 13.89 -26.93 -16.56
N SER A 75 13.83 -27.08 -15.23
CA SER A 75 13.15 -28.23 -14.60
C SER A 75 11.72 -27.94 -14.14
N GLY A 76 11.33 -26.66 -14.03
CA GLY A 76 10.08 -26.23 -13.43
C GLY A 76 10.04 -26.36 -11.90
N GLU A 77 11.13 -26.77 -11.26
CA GLU A 77 11.19 -27.00 -9.82
C GLU A 77 11.24 -25.69 -9.02
N VAL A 78 10.43 -25.61 -7.96
CA VAL A 78 10.51 -24.54 -6.97
C VAL A 78 11.58 -24.88 -5.94
N VAL A 79 12.72 -24.21 -6.05
CA VAL A 79 13.89 -24.41 -5.21
C VAL A 79 13.69 -23.84 -3.81
N PHE A 80 13.04 -22.68 -3.70
CA PHE A 80 12.81 -22.01 -2.43
C PHE A 80 11.57 -21.13 -2.51
N ALA A 81 10.74 -21.13 -1.48
CA ALA A 81 9.61 -20.22 -1.34
C ALA A 81 9.62 -19.53 0.02
N ALA A 82 9.23 -18.26 0.04
CA ALA A 82 9.11 -17.47 1.25
C ALA A 82 7.99 -16.43 1.13
N SER A 83 7.49 -16.02 2.29
CA SER A 83 6.46 -15.01 2.44
C SER A 83 7.02 -13.84 3.23
N LEU A 84 7.16 -12.68 2.59
CA LEU A 84 7.68 -11.46 3.19
C LEU A 84 6.55 -10.61 3.74
N ILE A 85 6.41 -10.57 5.07
CA ILE A 85 5.40 -9.76 5.75
C ILE A 85 5.85 -8.29 5.83
N HIS A 86 5.02 -7.39 5.33
CA HIS A 86 5.27 -5.95 5.35
C HIS A 86 4.74 -5.29 6.63
N ARG A 87 5.37 -4.18 7.00
CA ARG A 87 4.98 -3.37 8.17
C ARG A 87 4.25 -2.09 7.78
N GLY A 88 3.64 -2.06 6.59
CA GLY A 88 2.99 -0.87 6.02
C GLY A 88 1.93 -0.27 6.94
N ASP A 89 1.05 -1.12 7.49
CA ASP A 89 -0.01 -0.70 8.40
C ASP A 89 0.53 -0.12 9.71
N ALA A 90 1.52 -0.79 10.32
CA ALA A 90 2.16 -0.29 11.54
C ALA A 90 2.88 1.06 11.31
N ILE A 91 3.48 1.27 10.13
CA ILE A 91 4.07 2.55 9.75
C ILE A 91 2.98 3.63 9.63
N ARG A 92 1.88 3.33 8.94
CA ARG A 92 0.73 4.23 8.80
C ARG A 92 0.18 4.63 10.18
N GLU A 93 -0.10 3.66 11.04
CA GLU A 93 -0.62 3.89 12.38
C GLU A 93 0.31 4.78 13.22
N ARG A 94 1.63 4.54 13.16
CA ARG A 94 2.62 5.39 13.84
C ARG A 94 2.63 6.82 13.31
N LEU A 95 2.49 7.01 11.99
CA LEU A 95 2.39 8.33 11.37
C LEU A 95 1.10 9.05 11.80
N GLU A 96 -0.02 8.33 11.89
CA GLU A 96 -1.31 8.85 12.35
C GLU A 96 -1.27 9.23 13.83
N LYS A 97 -0.74 8.37 14.71
CA LYS A 97 -0.53 8.68 16.14
C LYS A 97 0.33 9.93 16.30
N ARG A 98 1.43 10.04 15.55
CA ARG A 98 2.30 11.23 15.53
C ARG A 98 1.53 12.48 15.05
N ARG A 99 0.67 12.36 14.03
CA ARG A 99 -0.19 13.45 13.56
C ARG A 99 -1.23 13.86 14.61
N ALA A 100 -1.87 12.90 15.27
CA ALA A 100 -2.87 13.13 16.32
C ALA A 100 -2.27 13.83 17.53
N ALA A 101 -1.12 13.37 18.03
CA ALA A 101 -0.41 14.02 19.14
C ALA A 101 -0.08 15.50 18.85
N ARG A 102 0.38 15.80 17.63
CA ARG A 102 0.64 17.19 17.20
C ARG A 102 -0.63 18.04 17.08
N ARG A 103 -1.77 17.46 16.67
CA ARG A 103 -3.06 18.15 16.64
C ARG A 103 -3.54 18.45 18.06
N SER A 104 -3.55 17.44 18.91
CA SER A 104 -3.98 17.54 20.30
C SER A 104 -3.15 18.54 21.10
N ARG A 105 -1.82 18.57 20.92
CA ARG A 105 -0.97 19.60 21.55
C ARG A 105 -1.33 21.02 21.08
N ARG A 106 -1.65 21.20 19.79
CA ARG A 106 -2.05 22.52 19.27
C ARG A 106 -3.36 22.98 19.88
N GLN A 107 -4.35 22.11 19.90
CA GLN A 107 -5.67 22.39 20.47
C GLN A 107 -5.60 22.70 21.97
N ARG A 108 -4.84 21.92 22.76
CA ARG A 108 -4.82 22.02 24.22
C ARG A 108 -3.83 23.02 24.79
N LYS A 109 -2.64 23.19 24.18
CA LYS A 109 -1.51 23.88 24.80
C LYS A 109 -1.06 25.15 24.06
N SER A 110 -1.64 25.48 22.91
CA SER A 110 -1.20 26.66 22.16
C SER A 110 -2.37 27.33 21.46
N ARG A 111 -2.90 28.39 22.09
CA ARG A 111 -4.08 29.14 21.65
C ARG A 111 -3.96 29.67 20.20
N TYR A 112 -2.74 29.90 19.70
CA TYR A 112 -2.48 30.52 18.38
C TYR A 112 -1.41 29.82 17.51
N ARG A 113 -1.01 28.57 17.80
CA ARG A 113 0.06 27.93 16.99
C ARG A 113 -0.49 27.37 15.68
N GLN A 114 -0.33 28.14 14.61
CA GLN A 114 -0.68 27.71 13.25
C GLN A 114 0.05 26.42 12.81
N SER A 115 -0.60 25.67 11.93
CA SER A 115 -0.01 24.51 11.28
C SER A 115 1.10 24.94 10.32
N ARG A 116 2.36 24.68 10.70
CA ARG A 116 3.51 24.85 9.79
C ARG A 116 3.60 23.63 8.87
N PHE A 117 2.85 23.65 7.76
CA PHE A 117 2.91 22.60 6.74
C PHE A 117 4.23 22.64 5.98
N ASP A 118 4.78 23.84 5.73
CA ASP A 118 6.02 24.04 4.98
C ASP A 118 7.26 23.55 5.72
N ASN A 119 7.23 23.56 7.06
CA ASN A 119 8.32 23.01 7.88
C ASN A 119 8.35 21.47 7.90
N ARG A 120 7.37 20.78 7.29
CA ARG A 120 7.33 19.31 7.21
C ARG A 120 8.11 18.82 6.00
N GLY A 121 9.29 19.39 5.81
CA GLY A 121 10.18 19.16 4.67
C GLY A 121 10.39 17.67 4.41
N THR A 122 9.77 17.20 3.32
CA THR A 122 10.28 16.15 2.44
C THR A 122 9.61 16.31 1.08
N LYS A 123 9.56 17.55 0.57
CA LYS A 123 9.18 17.86 -0.82
C LYS A 123 10.36 17.63 -1.77
N LYS A 124 11.07 16.49 -1.69
CA LYS A 124 11.82 16.06 -2.87
C LYS A 124 10.74 15.61 -3.86
N LYS A 125 10.59 16.32 -4.98
CA LYS A 125 9.69 15.89 -6.08
C LYS A 125 9.95 14.39 -6.33
N GLY A 126 8.91 13.57 -6.31
CA GLY A 126 9.02 12.10 -6.45
C GLY A 126 9.18 11.30 -5.15
N GLY A 127 9.01 11.91 -3.97
CA GLY A 127 9.03 11.18 -2.70
C GLY A 127 7.91 10.14 -2.59
N ILE A 128 8.27 8.87 -2.47
CA ILE A 128 7.34 7.76 -2.23
C ILE A 128 6.88 7.79 -0.77
N ALA A 129 5.59 7.48 -0.52
CA ALA A 129 5.08 7.38 0.86
C ALA A 129 5.91 6.39 1.70
N PRO A 130 6.24 6.70 2.98
CA PRO A 130 7.13 5.86 3.78
C PRO A 130 6.71 4.38 3.90
N SER A 131 5.40 4.12 3.92
CA SER A 131 4.85 2.76 3.92
C SER A 131 5.15 2.02 2.62
N VAL A 132 4.98 2.67 1.47
CA VAL A 132 5.27 2.12 0.13
C VAL A 132 6.77 1.94 -0.05
N GLN A 133 7.57 2.94 0.33
CA GLN A 133 9.02 2.86 0.28
C GLN A 133 9.55 1.69 1.12
N SER A 134 9.02 1.49 2.33
CA SER A 134 9.40 0.36 3.17
C SER A 134 9.10 -0.99 2.50
N ARG A 135 7.94 -1.14 1.84
CA ARG A 135 7.60 -2.37 1.11
C ARG A 135 8.62 -2.67 0.01
N VAL A 136 8.90 -1.68 -0.84
CA VAL A 136 9.85 -1.81 -1.95
C VAL A 136 11.26 -2.13 -1.44
N CYS A 137 11.76 -1.37 -0.45
CA CYS A 137 13.09 -1.58 0.11
C CYS A 137 13.25 -2.96 0.77
N ASN A 138 12.20 -3.46 1.43
CA ASN A 138 12.22 -4.79 2.04
C ASN A 138 12.37 -5.88 0.97
N VAL A 139 11.60 -5.80 -0.14
CA VAL A 139 11.70 -6.74 -1.26
C VAL A 139 13.10 -6.70 -1.87
N ILE A 140 13.61 -5.50 -2.19
CA ILE A 140 14.96 -5.33 -2.76
C ILE A 140 16.03 -5.92 -1.84
N THR A 141 15.91 -5.69 -0.52
CA THR A 141 16.84 -6.25 0.47
C THR A 141 16.86 -7.77 0.44
N TRP A 142 15.69 -8.40 0.33
CA TRP A 142 15.57 -9.86 0.25
C TRP A 142 16.10 -10.42 -1.07
N VAL A 143 15.75 -9.81 -2.20
CA VAL A 143 16.29 -10.20 -3.51
C VAL A 143 17.82 -10.13 -3.50
N LYS A 144 18.41 -9.01 -3.04
CA LYS A 144 19.87 -8.88 -2.92
C LYS A 144 20.51 -9.93 -2.01
N ARG A 145 19.82 -10.35 -0.95
CA ARG A 145 20.29 -11.43 -0.06
C ARG A 145 20.25 -12.78 -0.76
N LEU A 146 19.19 -13.08 -1.50
CA LEU A 146 19.05 -14.34 -2.23
C LEU A 146 20.06 -14.45 -3.37
N VAL A 147 20.34 -13.36 -4.09
CA VAL A 147 21.36 -13.31 -5.16
C VAL A 147 22.76 -13.67 -4.63
N ARG A 148 23.05 -13.40 -3.36
CA ARG A 148 24.33 -13.79 -2.74
C ARG A 148 24.39 -15.27 -2.31
N LEU A 149 23.25 -15.95 -2.27
CA LEU A 149 23.13 -17.32 -1.75
C LEU A 149 22.87 -18.36 -2.84
N CYS A 150 22.50 -17.94 -4.05
CA CYS A 150 22.24 -18.83 -5.17
C CYS A 150 22.44 -18.10 -6.51
N PRO A 151 22.73 -18.84 -7.60
CA PRO A 151 23.02 -18.28 -8.93
C PRO A 151 21.75 -17.77 -9.62
N ILE A 152 21.26 -16.61 -9.21
CA ILE A 152 20.08 -15.96 -9.81
C ILE A 152 20.51 -15.12 -11.02
N THR A 153 19.93 -15.40 -12.18
CA THR A 153 20.20 -14.68 -13.44
C THR A 153 19.02 -13.85 -13.91
N ALA A 154 17.80 -14.17 -13.45
CA ALA A 154 16.59 -13.48 -13.87
C ALA A 154 15.67 -13.15 -12.68
N ILE A 155 14.92 -12.06 -12.82
CA ILE A 155 13.85 -11.66 -11.90
C ILE A 155 12.57 -11.50 -12.70
N SER A 156 11.47 -12.03 -12.19
CA SER A 156 10.13 -11.79 -12.74
C SER A 156 9.23 -11.30 -11.62
N GLN A 157 8.41 -10.31 -11.93
CA GLN A 157 7.50 -9.71 -10.97
C GLN A 157 6.11 -9.67 -11.58
N GLU A 158 5.13 -10.12 -10.83
CA GLU A 158 3.74 -9.92 -11.19
C GLU A 158 3.41 -8.43 -11.07
N LEU A 159 2.94 -7.85 -12.17
CA LEU A 159 2.38 -6.52 -12.18
C LEU A 159 0.87 -6.66 -12.04
N VAL A 160 0.36 -6.30 -10.87
CA VAL A 160 -1.08 -6.18 -10.62
C VAL A 160 -1.58 -4.96 -11.36
N LYS A 161 -1.86 -5.11 -12.66
CA LYS A 161 -2.44 -4.10 -13.53
C LYS A 161 -3.97 -4.25 -13.52
N PHE A 162 -4.60 -4.01 -12.37
CA PHE A 162 -6.05 -3.80 -12.38
C PHE A 162 -6.30 -2.35 -12.72
N ASP A 163 -6.95 -2.14 -13.86
CA ASP A 163 -7.46 -0.85 -14.24
C ASP A 163 -8.79 -0.62 -13.51
N LEU A 164 -8.69 -0.10 -12.28
CA LEU A 164 -9.86 0.16 -11.45
C LEU A 164 -10.86 1.10 -12.12
N GLN A 165 -10.38 1.99 -13.00
CA GLN A 165 -11.23 2.94 -13.71
C GLN A 165 -12.02 2.25 -14.82
N GLN A 166 -11.39 1.30 -15.54
CA GLN A 166 -12.07 0.43 -16.50
C GLN A 166 -13.01 -0.58 -15.83
N MET A 167 -12.73 -1.00 -14.60
CA MET A 167 -13.63 -1.87 -13.84
C MET A 167 -14.93 -1.16 -13.43
N ASP A 168 -14.85 0.13 -13.05
CA ASP A 168 -16.04 0.94 -12.75
C ASP A 168 -16.74 1.45 -14.03
N HIS A 169 -15.97 1.76 -15.09
CA HIS A 169 -16.46 2.24 -16.38
C HIS A 169 -15.85 1.42 -17.54
N PRO A 170 -16.45 0.28 -17.91
CA PRO A 170 -15.89 -0.66 -18.90
C PRO A 170 -15.59 -0.06 -20.28
N GLU A 171 -16.32 0.99 -20.67
CA GLU A 171 -16.19 1.64 -21.99
C GLU A 171 -15.15 2.78 -22.01
N ILE A 172 -14.46 3.04 -20.88
CA ILE A 172 -13.47 4.11 -20.80
C ILE A 172 -12.32 3.90 -21.79
N SER A 173 -12.01 4.92 -22.57
CA SER A 173 -10.96 4.86 -23.60
C SER A 173 -10.29 6.22 -23.83
N GLY A 174 -9.06 6.20 -24.33
CA GLY A 174 -8.34 7.40 -24.78
C GLY A 174 -8.21 8.48 -23.69
N VAL A 175 -8.63 9.70 -24.02
CA VAL A 175 -8.54 10.87 -23.13
C VAL A 175 -9.41 10.76 -21.88
N ASN A 176 -10.45 9.92 -21.88
CA ASN A 176 -11.37 9.76 -20.75
C ASN A 176 -10.66 9.18 -19.52
N TYR A 177 -9.55 8.45 -19.70
CA TYR A 177 -8.67 8.02 -18.60
C TYR A 177 -8.06 9.19 -17.83
N GLN A 178 -7.68 10.23 -18.55
CA GLN A 178 -7.06 11.42 -17.99
C GLN A 178 -8.12 12.40 -17.48
N GLN A 179 -9.34 12.32 -18.05
CA GLN A 179 -10.46 13.17 -17.73
C GLN A 179 -11.47 12.46 -16.82
N GLY A 180 -11.11 12.28 -15.54
CA GLY A 180 -12.06 11.81 -14.53
C GLY A 180 -13.16 12.84 -14.21
N THR A 181 -14.09 12.51 -13.31
CA THR A 181 -15.24 13.36 -12.91
C THR A 181 -14.85 14.78 -12.44
N LEU A 182 -13.59 14.98 -12.05
CA LEU A 182 -13.04 16.26 -11.58
C LEU A 182 -12.10 16.93 -12.62
N SER A 183 -12.04 16.42 -13.84
CA SER A 183 -11.15 16.96 -14.87
C SER A 183 -11.52 18.40 -15.19
N GLY A 184 -10.58 19.33 -14.97
CA GLY A 184 -10.82 20.76 -15.13
C GLY A 184 -11.63 21.42 -14.01
N TYR A 185 -12.01 20.68 -12.96
CA TYR A 185 -12.76 21.20 -11.82
C TYR A 185 -11.95 21.15 -10.53
N GLU A 186 -11.98 22.24 -9.76
CA GLU A 186 -11.64 22.14 -8.35
C GLU A 186 -12.72 21.32 -7.62
N VAL A 187 -12.32 20.42 -6.72
CA VAL A 187 -13.25 19.57 -5.93
C VAL A 187 -14.35 20.41 -5.27
N ARG A 188 -14.01 21.61 -4.81
CA ARG A 188 -14.97 22.52 -4.17
C ARG A 188 -16.00 23.03 -5.17
N GLU A 189 -15.59 23.48 -6.35
CA GLU A 189 -16.53 23.94 -7.40
C GLU A 189 -17.42 22.79 -7.89
N TYR A 190 -16.85 21.60 -8.10
CA TYR A 190 -17.62 20.41 -8.43
C TYR A 190 -18.72 20.13 -7.38
N LEU A 191 -18.38 20.22 -6.09
CA LEU A 191 -19.36 20.03 -5.01
C LEU A 191 -20.39 21.16 -4.95
N LEU A 192 -19.99 22.41 -5.21
CA LEU A 192 -20.91 23.55 -5.28
C LEU A 192 -21.97 23.34 -6.34
N ASP A 193 -21.58 22.92 -7.54
CA ASP A 193 -22.54 22.67 -8.62
C ASP A 193 -23.37 21.43 -8.34
N LYS A 194 -22.74 20.34 -7.88
CA LYS A 194 -23.43 19.08 -7.58
C LYS A 194 -24.48 19.22 -6.50
N TRP A 195 -24.22 20.04 -5.49
CA TRP A 195 -25.12 20.24 -4.36
C TRP A 195 -25.99 21.50 -4.55
N GLY A 196 -25.97 22.14 -5.71
CA GLY A 196 -26.81 23.31 -6.00
C GLY A 196 -26.53 24.52 -5.10
N ARG A 197 -25.26 24.67 -4.68
CA ARG A 197 -24.74 25.75 -3.83
C ARG A 197 -25.57 25.93 -2.54
N GLN A 198 -26.07 24.83 -1.99
CA GLN A 198 -26.88 24.83 -0.77
C GLN A 198 -26.38 23.79 0.24
N CYS A 199 -26.73 23.99 1.51
CA CYS A 199 -26.48 23.00 2.55
C CYS A 199 -27.28 21.72 2.26
N ALA A 200 -26.60 20.59 2.19
CA ALA A 200 -27.16 19.27 1.90
C ALA A 200 -28.13 18.80 3.01
N TYR A 201 -28.04 19.38 4.21
CA TYR A 201 -28.86 19.02 5.37
C TYR A 201 -30.08 19.94 5.54
N CYS A 202 -29.87 21.25 5.63
CA CYS A 202 -30.96 22.20 5.92
C CYS A 202 -31.44 22.98 4.68
N GLY A 203 -30.81 22.83 3.52
CA GLY A 203 -31.17 23.56 2.31
C GLY A 203 -30.78 25.04 2.30
N ALA A 204 -30.09 25.55 3.33
CA ALA A 204 -29.67 26.95 3.40
C ALA A 204 -28.77 27.31 2.20
N LYS A 205 -29.09 28.45 1.58
CA LYS A 205 -28.35 29.09 0.48
C LYS A 205 -27.71 30.38 0.98
N ASP A 206 -26.75 30.91 0.23
CA ASP A 206 -26.10 32.20 0.50
C ASP A 206 -25.44 32.30 1.89
N VAL A 207 -25.00 31.15 2.42
CA VAL A 207 -24.23 31.04 3.66
C VAL A 207 -22.87 30.41 3.37
N PRO A 208 -21.85 30.63 4.22
CA PRO A 208 -20.60 29.90 4.12
C PRO A 208 -20.83 28.38 4.19
N LEU A 209 -20.49 27.68 3.12
CA LEU A 209 -20.58 26.21 3.01
C LEU A 209 -19.20 25.57 3.17
N GLU A 210 -19.16 24.53 3.99
CA GLU A 210 -17.99 23.69 4.25
C GLU A 210 -18.12 22.36 3.52
N VAL A 211 -16.99 21.82 3.06
CA VAL A 211 -16.93 20.47 2.50
C VAL A 211 -16.96 19.47 3.65
N GLU A 212 -17.97 18.60 3.64
CA GLU A 212 -18.29 17.71 4.74
C GLU A 212 -18.23 16.25 4.30
N HIS A 213 -17.79 15.36 5.21
CA HIS A 213 -17.69 13.93 4.95
C HIS A 213 -18.92 13.16 5.44
N ILE A 214 -19.72 12.63 4.51
CA ILE A 214 -20.94 11.84 4.80
C ILE A 214 -20.62 10.75 5.83
N ASN A 215 -19.69 9.86 5.49
CA ASN A 215 -19.03 9.01 6.46
C ASN A 215 -17.83 9.76 7.06
N PRO A 216 -17.81 10.06 8.36
CA PRO A 216 -16.73 10.84 8.97
C PRO A 216 -15.36 10.19 8.80
N ARG A 217 -14.31 11.00 8.59
CA ARG A 217 -12.92 10.49 8.52
C ARG A 217 -12.47 9.74 9.76
N SER A 218 -13.01 10.08 10.94
CA SER A 218 -12.73 9.35 12.19
C SER A 218 -13.27 7.92 12.19
N LYS A 219 -14.20 7.60 11.28
CA LYS A 219 -14.82 6.28 11.09
C LYS A 219 -14.46 5.70 9.70
N SER A 220 -13.24 5.98 9.24
CA SER A 220 -12.69 5.47 7.97
C SER A 220 -13.38 6.03 6.70
N GLY A 221 -14.06 7.17 6.81
CA GLY A 221 -14.53 7.91 5.63
C GLY A 221 -13.37 8.34 4.72
N ASP A 222 -13.51 8.05 3.44
CA ASP A 222 -12.55 8.45 2.41
C ASP A 222 -12.80 9.87 1.88
N ASP A 223 -11.82 10.41 1.17
CA ASP A 223 -11.88 11.74 0.56
C ASP A 223 -12.45 11.69 -0.89
N ARG A 224 -13.14 10.59 -1.29
CA ARG A 224 -13.76 10.51 -2.62
C ARG A 224 -14.97 11.43 -2.67
N VAL A 225 -15.22 12.00 -3.84
CA VAL A 225 -16.37 12.88 -4.10
C VAL A 225 -17.71 12.25 -3.71
N CYS A 226 -17.86 10.94 -3.85
CA CYS A 226 -19.06 10.21 -3.43
C CYS A 226 -19.28 10.16 -1.91
N ASN A 227 -18.29 10.54 -1.12
CA ASN A 227 -18.38 10.67 0.34
C ASN A 227 -18.38 12.14 0.80
N LEU A 228 -18.42 13.10 -0.13
CA LEU A 228 -18.37 14.53 0.18
C LEU A 228 -19.69 15.24 -0.11
N THR A 229 -20.10 16.13 0.80
CA THR A 229 -21.26 17.02 0.67
C THR A 229 -20.87 18.47 0.98
N LEU A 230 -21.83 19.39 0.81
CA LEU A 230 -21.76 20.73 1.36
C LEU A 230 -22.66 20.86 2.57
N ALA A 231 -22.14 21.45 3.65
CA ALA A 231 -22.89 21.74 4.85
C ALA A 231 -22.61 23.15 5.34
N CYS A 232 -23.62 23.84 5.87
CA CYS A 232 -23.38 25.05 6.63
C CYS A 232 -22.70 24.71 7.98
N GLU A 233 -21.96 25.65 8.55
CA GLU A 233 -21.22 25.48 9.81
C GLU A 233 -22.11 24.89 10.95
N PRO A 234 -23.36 25.34 11.18
CA PRO A 234 -24.22 24.77 12.22
C PRO A 234 -24.52 23.28 12.00
N CYS A 235 -24.84 22.88 10.76
CA CYS A 235 -25.15 21.49 10.44
C CYS A 235 -23.91 20.61 10.51
N ASN A 236 -22.77 21.08 9.98
CA ASN A 236 -21.51 20.36 10.04
C ASN A 236 -21.08 20.12 11.49
N THR A 237 -21.17 21.16 12.33
CA THR A 237 -20.85 21.08 13.76
C THR A 237 -21.80 20.14 14.50
N LYS A 238 -23.11 20.20 14.21
CA LYS A 238 -24.12 19.34 14.84
C LYS A 238 -23.92 17.86 14.49
N LYS A 239 -23.59 17.54 13.23
CA LYS A 239 -23.28 16.17 12.81
C LYS A 239 -21.96 15.69 13.43
N GLY A 240 -20.92 16.52 13.37
CA GLY A 240 -19.60 16.19 13.90
C GLY A 240 -19.08 14.85 13.38
N THR A 241 -18.83 13.90 14.28
CA THR A 241 -18.33 12.54 13.95
C THR A 241 -19.42 11.47 13.96
N GLN A 242 -20.69 11.87 13.99
CA GLN A 242 -21.83 10.96 13.95
C GLN A 242 -21.95 10.29 12.58
N ASP A 243 -22.47 9.07 12.60
CA ASP A 243 -22.86 8.40 11.35
C ASP A 243 -24.05 9.15 10.74
N ILE A 244 -24.08 9.30 9.42
CA ILE A 244 -25.16 10.03 8.74
C ILE A 244 -26.55 9.43 9.02
N ARG A 245 -26.63 8.11 9.19
CA ARG A 245 -27.88 7.40 9.49
C ARG A 245 -28.40 7.71 10.89
N VAL A 246 -27.48 8.01 11.82
CA VAL A 246 -27.83 8.44 13.18
C VAL A 246 -28.23 9.92 13.17
N PHE A 247 -27.48 10.76 12.45
CA PHE A 247 -27.76 12.19 12.37
C PHE A 247 -29.12 12.50 11.73
N LEU A 248 -29.50 11.73 10.71
CA LEU A 248 -30.78 11.86 10.00
C LEU A 248 -31.79 10.76 10.37
N ALA A 249 -31.70 10.19 11.57
CA ALA A 249 -32.59 9.11 12.00
C ALA A 249 -34.09 9.48 11.89
N HIS A 250 -34.42 10.75 12.11
CA HIS A 250 -35.79 11.28 12.02
C HIS A 250 -36.14 11.87 10.64
N GLN A 251 -35.25 11.75 9.64
CA GLN A 251 -35.43 12.30 8.30
C GLN A 251 -34.99 11.28 7.23
N PRO A 252 -35.69 10.13 7.12
CA PRO A 252 -35.29 9.03 6.25
C PRO A 252 -35.33 9.40 4.75
N GLU A 253 -36.28 10.24 4.34
CA GLU A 253 -36.38 10.72 2.96
C GLU A 253 -35.16 11.56 2.55
N LEU A 254 -34.73 12.47 3.43
CA LEU A 254 -33.55 13.30 3.20
C LEU A 254 -32.28 12.43 3.14
N LEU A 255 -32.15 11.44 4.04
CA LEU A 255 -31.05 10.49 4.03
C LEU A 255 -30.96 9.73 2.71
N ALA A 256 -32.09 9.21 2.21
CA ALA A 256 -32.14 8.49 0.93
C ALA A 256 -31.72 9.40 -0.23
N LYS A 257 -32.25 10.62 -0.29
CA LYS A 257 -31.91 11.62 -1.30
C LYS A 257 -30.42 11.97 -1.29
N LEU A 258 -29.85 12.20 -0.11
CA LEU A 258 -28.43 12.51 0.07
C LEU A 258 -27.53 11.39 -0.44
N LEU A 259 -27.81 10.14 -0.06
CA LEU A 259 -27.00 8.99 -0.46
C LEU A 259 -27.10 8.71 -1.97
N ALA A 260 -28.26 8.96 -2.58
CA ALA A 260 -28.45 8.85 -4.02
C ALA A 260 -27.69 9.95 -4.78
N GLN A 261 -27.84 11.22 -4.34
CA GLN A 261 -27.15 12.35 -4.95
C GLN A 261 -25.63 12.23 -4.80
N ALA A 262 -25.14 11.77 -3.65
CA ALA A 262 -23.72 11.55 -3.42
C ALA A 262 -23.10 10.59 -4.43
N LYS A 263 -23.82 9.55 -4.85
CA LYS A 263 -23.37 8.60 -5.89
C LYS A 263 -23.55 9.09 -7.32
N SER A 264 -24.42 10.06 -7.55
CA SER A 264 -24.73 10.56 -8.89
C SER A 264 -23.58 11.43 -9.43
N PRO A 265 -23.14 11.24 -10.69
CA PRO A 265 -22.25 12.20 -11.35
C PRO A 265 -23.00 13.51 -11.62
N LEU A 266 -22.26 14.60 -11.88
CA LEU A 266 -22.86 15.76 -12.53
C LEU A 266 -23.40 15.31 -13.90
N LYS A 267 -24.63 15.71 -14.21
CA LYS A 267 -25.17 15.57 -15.56
C LYS A 267 -24.69 16.75 -16.37
N ASP A 268 -24.25 16.50 -17.59
CA ASP A 268 -23.99 17.53 -18.60
C ASP A 268 -25.25 18.36 -18.89
#